data_AF-A0A8S4QYS9-F1
#
_entry.id   AF-A0A8S4QYS9-F1
#
_cell.length_a   1.000
_cell.length_b   1.000
_cell.length_c   1.000
_cell.angle_alpha   90.00
_cell.angle_beta   90.00
_cell.angle_gamma   90.00
#
_symmetry.space_group_name_H-M   'P 1'
#
loop_
_entity.id
_entity.type
_entity.pdbx_description
1 polymer ?
#
loop_
_entity_poly.entity_id
_entity_poly.type
_entity_poly.pdbx_seq_one_letter_code
_entity_poly.pdbx_strand_id
1 'polypeptide(L)'
;MTVATGGFIYMGDQVHNWLAATQYIAPLMGNFDTTLTNDSFVKMYDDGEKFTVFWENATLRQDVEKKFTFALTLYKNGDIIFAYKDIPLPVKDIIDSEHPVKVGISDAYLTDKFHYHVRRKTIYEYHRVSFKNYEITNNTILKLIALPTCLQYDSCQSCANHETGFK
;
A
#
# COMPACT_ATOMS: atom_id res chain seq x y z
N MET A 1 -7.91 6.81 -6.50
CA MET A 1 -6.57 6.29 -6.15
C MET A 1 -5.57 7.43 -6.25
N THR A 2 -4.67 7.56 -5.28
CA THR A 2 -3.64 8.62 -5.26
C THR A 2 -2.29 8.02 -4.91
N VAL A 3 -1.27 8.32 -5.69
CA VAL A 3 0.11 7.91 -5.41
C VAL A 3 0.75 8.91 -4.46
N ALA A 4 1.24 8.45 -3.31
CA ALA A 4 1.90 9.28 -2.31
C ALA A 4 3.43 9.16 -2.40
N THR A 5 4.13 10.27 -2.18
CA THR A 5 5.60 10.30 -2.09
C THR A 5 6.14 9.50 -0.90
N GLY A 6 5.31 9.28 0.13
CA GLY A 6 5.62 8.45 1.30
C GLY A 6 5.68 6.93 1.07
N GLY A 7 5.74 6.46 -0.18
CA GLY A 7 5.97 5.06 -0.52
C GLY A 7 4.71 4.16 -0.54
N PHE A 8 3.54 4.74 -0.80
CA PHE A 8 2.29 4.00 -0.85
C PHE A 8 1.26 4.59 -1.82
N ILE A 9 0.26 3.79 -2.14
CA ILE A 9 -0.94 4.21 -2.86
C ILE A 9 -2.09 4.30 -1.87
N TYR A 10 -2.76 5.45 -1.86
CA TYR A 10 -4.01 5.66 -1.16
C TYR A 10 -5.20 5.22 -2.03
N MET A 11 -6.05 4.35 -1.46
CA MET A 11 -7.19 3.76 -2.16
C MET A 11 -8.55 4.38 -1.80
N GLY A 12 -8.61 5.26 -0.81
CA GLY A 12 -9.87 5.88 -0.40
C GLY A 12 -10.33 7.01 -1.34
N ASP A 13 -11.63 7.30 -1.28
CA ASP A 13 -12.32 8.31 -2.10
C ASP A 13 -12.18 9.74 -1.53
N GLN A 14 -11.99 9.86 -0.21
CA GLN A 14 -11.91 11.13 0.50
C GLN A 14 -10.49 11.38 0.99
N VAL A 15 -9.84 12.46 0.57
CA VAL A 15 -8.49 12.80 1.08
C VAL A 15 -8.61 13.44 2.46
N HIS A 16 -8.51 12.62 3.51
CA HIS A 16 -8.27 13.09 4.88
C HIS A 16 -7.01 12.39 5.43
N ASN A 17 -6.15 13.14 6.13
CA ASN A 17 -4.85 12.65 6.62
C ASN A 17 -4.95 11.34 7.42
N TRP A 18 -6.01 11.16 8.20
CA TRP A 18 -6.25 9.93 8.97
C TRP A 18 -6.65 8.74 8.11
N LEU A 19 -7.39 8.96 7.01
CA LEU A 19 -7.84 7.90 6.11
C LEU A 19 -6.71 7.39 5.23
N ALA A 20 -5.81 8.30 4.83
CA ALA A 20 -4.58 7.95 4.12
C ALA A 20 -3.74 6.89 4.86
N ALA A 21 -3.91 6.81 6.19
CA ALA A 21 -3.22 5.84 7.03
C ALA A 21 -3.93 4.47 7.15
N THR A 22 -5.20 4.36 6.76
CA THR A 22 -6.03 3.14 6.97
C THR A 22 -6.45 2.42 5.69
N GLN A 23 -6.44 3.11 4.53
CA GLN A 23 -6.76 2.52 3.22
C GLN A 23 -5.57 2.64 2.26
N TYR A 24 -4.70 1.63 2.22
CA TYR A 24 -3.46 1.73 1.47
C TYR A 24 -3.01 0.41 0.83
N ILE A 25 -2.22 0.55 -0.23
CA ILE A 25 -1.33 -0.48 -0.75
C ILE A 25 0.09 0.08 -0.64
N ALA A 26 0.90 -0.49 0.26
CA ALA A 26 2.20 0.04 0.65
C ALA A 26 3.28 -1.00 0.43
N PRO A 27 4.06 -0.94 -0.67
CA PRO A 27 5.30 -1.72 -0.75
C PRO A 27 6.28 -1.31 0.36
N LEU A 28 6.35 -0.01 0.69
CA LEU A 28 7.09 0.49 1.85
C LEU A 28 6.62 1.91 2.19
N MET A 29 5.67 2.02 3.12
CA MET A 29 5.25 3.31 3.68
C MET A 29 6.24 3.73 4.77
N GLY A 30 6.71 4.97 4.73
CA GLY A 30 7.61 5.53 5.74
C GLY A 30 7.70 7.05 5.63
N ASN A 31 8.55 7.68 6.44
CA ASN A 31 8.78 9.13 6.43
C ASN A 31 9.68 9.57 5.26
N PHE A 32 9.34 9.14 4.04
CA PHE A 32 10.06 9.52 2.84
C PHE A 32 9.72 10.93 2.43
N ASP A 33 10.73 11.67 1.98
CA ASP A 33 10.58 13.01 1.45
C ASP A 33 11.43 13.18 0.19
N THR A 34 10.76 13.22 -0.95
CA THR A 34 11.39 13.33 -2.26
C THR A 34 11.93 14.73 -2.56
N THR A 35 11.71 15.70 -1.67
CA THR A 35 12.21 17.08 -1.83
C THR A 35 13.59 17.30 -1.19
N LEU A 36 14.07 16.35 -0.37
CA LEU A 36 15.36 16.44 0.31
C LEU A 36 16.55 16.33 -0.64
N THR A 37 16.38 15.60 -1.74
CA THR A 37 17.42 15.32 -2.72
C THR A 37 16.89 15.44 -4.13
N ASN A 38 17.66 16.03 -5.04
CA ASN A 38 17.24 16.27 -6.42
C ASN A 38 17.18 15.00 -7.28
N ASP A 39 17.64 13.86 -6.76
CA ASP A 39 17.66 12.57 -7.45
C ASP A 39 16.58 11.60 -6.98
N SER A 40 15.64 12.05 -6.13
CA SER A 40 14.46 11.28 -5.71
C SER A 40 13.30 11.48 -6.68
N PHE A 41 12.76 10.38 -7.21
CA PHE A 41 11.66 10.44 -8.18
C PHE A 41 10.55 9.46 -7.84
N VAL A 42 9.30 9.87 -8.10
CA VAL A 42 8.16 8.95 -8.16
C VAL A 42 7.71 8.86 -9.61
N LYS A 43 7.84 7.68 -10.20
CA LYS A 43 7.50 7.41 -11.61
C LYS A 43 6.32 6.46 -11.67
N MET A 44 5.44 6.67 -12.64
CA MET A 44 4.25 5.83 -12.83
C MET A 44 4.18 5.39 -14.28
N TYR A 45 3.69 4.19 -14.51
CA TYR A 45 3.47 3.64 -15.83
C TYR A 45 2.21 2.78 -15.83
N ASP A 46 1.37 2.95 -16.84
CA ASP A 46 0.16 2.18 -17.07
C ASP A 46 0.14 1.72 -18.53
N ASP A 47 -0.02 0.41 -18.74
CA ASP A 47 -0.18 -0.19 -20.07
C ASP A 47 -1.59 -0.77 -20.31
N GLY A 48 -2.51 -0.56 -19.38
CA GLY A 48 -3.89 -1.09 -19.42
C GLY A 48 -4.05 -2.51 -18.90
N GLU A 49 -2.96 -3.28 -18.77
CA GLU A 49 -2.95 -4.62 -18.17
C GLU A 49 -2.30 -4.62 -16.78
N LYS A 50 -1.35 -3.71 -16.54
CA LYS A 50 -0.72 -3.47 -15.25
C LYS A 50 -0.44 -1.98 -15.04
N PHE A 51 -0.61 -1.54 -13.80
CA PHE A 51 -0.24 -0.23 -13.31
C PHE A 51 0.97 -0.36 -12.39
N THR A 52 2.07 0.33 -12.68
CA THR A 52 3.29 0.27 -11.86
C THR A 52 3.69 1.65 -11.36
N VAL A 53 4.04 1.73 -10.09
CA VAL A 53 4.65 2.90 -9.45
C VAL A 53 6.03 2.55 -8.95
N PHE A 54 6.98 3.43 -9.19
CA PHE A 54 8.37 3.32 -8.74
C PHE A 54 8.69 4.51 -7.85
N TRP A 55 9.24 4.24 -6.67
CA TRP A 55 9.91 5.22 -5.83
C TRP A 55 11.39 4.97 -6.00
N GLU A 56 12.06 5.87 -6.71
CA GLU A 56 13.48 5.79 -7.01
C GLU A 56 14.24 6.76 -6.10
N ASN A 57 15.28 6.24 -5.44
CA ASN A 57 16.11 7.01 -4.51
C ASN A 57 15.27 7.77 -3.46
N ALA A 58 14.21 7.15 -2.95
CA ALA A 58 13.37 7.75 -1.92
C ALA A 58 14.16 7.85 -0.60
N THR A 59 14.27 9.07 -0.09
CA THR A 59 15.13 9.39 1.04
C THR A 59 14.31 9.56 2.32
N LEU A 60 14.75 8.96 3.43
CA LEU A 60 14.10 9.15 4.73
C LEU A 60 14.48 10.51 5.31
N ARG A 61 13.50 11.21 5.92
CA ARG A 61 13.78 12.50 6.61
C ARG A 61 14.83 12.40 7.70
N GLN A 62 14.89 11.27 8.41
CA GLN A 62 15.81 11.10 9.53
C GLN A 62 17.20 10.62 9.08
N ASP A 63 17.36 10.16 7.85
CA ASP A 63 18.62 9.61 7.34
C ASP A 63 18.74 9.84 5.82
N VAL A 64 19.36 10.97 5.47
CA VAL A 64 19.46 11.44 4.08
C VAL A 64 20.45 10.61 3.25
N GLU A 65 21.35 9.86 3.89
CA GLU A 65 22.31 9.00 3.21
C GLU A 65 21.66 7.70 2.71
N LYS A 66 20.58 7.27 3.36
CA LYS A 66 19.86 6.04 3.01
C LYS A 66 18.78 6.30 1.97
N LYS A 67 19.06 5.83 0.75
CA LYS A 67 18.16 5.91 -0.40
C LYS A 67 17.53 4.57 -0.68
N PHE A 68 16.20 4.56 -0.76
CA PHE A 68 15.41 3.36 -1.01
C PHE A 68 14.88 3.37 -2.43
N THR A 69 14.99 2.24 -3.13
CA THR A 69 14.40 2.06 -4.45
C THR A 69 13.51 0.83 -4.44
N PHE A 70 12.22 1.05 -4.65
CA PHE A 70 11.20 0.01 -4.62
C PHE A 70 10.04 0.36 -5.54
N ALA A 71 9.25 -0.65 -5.87
CA ALA A 71 8.14 -0.53 -6.79
C ALA A 71 6.91 -1.32 -6.32
N LEU A 72 5.77 -0.90 -6.84
CA LEU A 72 4.48 -1.56 -6.72
C LEU A 72 3.91 -1.76 -8.12
N THR A 73 3.54 -2.99 -8.46
CA THR A 73 2.75 -3.30 -9.65
C THR A 73 1.40 -3.87 -9.25
N LEU A 74 0.33 -3.30 -9.78
CA LEU A 74 -1.04 -3.80 -9.70
C LEU A 74 -1.40 -4.40 -11.06
N TYR A 75 -1.79 -5.68 -11.08
CA TYR A 75 -2.24 -6.35 -12.28
C TYR A 75 -3.78 -6.32 -12.37
N LYS A 76 -4.30 -6.29 -13.59
CA LYS A 76 -5.75 -6.32 -13.86
C LYS A 76 -6.45 -7.58 -13.32
N ASN A 77 -5.72 -8.69 -13.19
CA ASN A 77 -6.23 -9.93 -12.58
C ASN A 77 -6.36 -9.85 -11.03
N GLY A 78 -5.89 -8.75 -10.42
CA GLY A 78 -5.91 -8.53 -8.98
C GLY A 78 -4.60 -8.86 -8.26
N ASP A 79 -3.61 -9.44 -8.94
CA ASP A 79 -2.30 -9.71 -8.34
C ASP A 79 -1.58 -8.41 -8.00
N ILE A 80 -0.84 -8.42 -6.88
CA ILE A 80 -0.05 -7.29 -6.41
C ILE A 80 1.39 -7.75 -6.25
N ILE A 81 2.33 -6.97 -6.80
CA ILE A 81 3.76 -7.22 -6.66
C ILE A 81 4.42 -6.02 -5.98
N PHE A 82 5.16 -6.29 -4.90
CA PHE A 82 6.13 -5.36 -4.34
C PHE A 82 7.53 -5.81 -4.76
N ALA A 83 8.31 -4.92 -5.37
CA ALA A 83 9.68 -5.20 -5.78
C ALA A 83 10.63 -4.26 -5.05
N TYR A 84 11.69 -4.81 -4.47
CA TYR A 84 12.67 -4.09 -3.68
C TYR A 84 14.03 -4.21 -4.34
N LYS A 85 14.53 -3.10 -4.89
CA LYS A 85 15.83 -3.07 -5.56
C LYS A 85 16.93 -2.70 -4.55
N ASP A 86 16.79 -1.53 -3.94
CA ASP A 86 17.77 -0.95 -3.01
C ASP A 86 17.08 -0.66 -1.66
N ILE A 87 17.49 -1.39 -0.61
CA ILE A 87 16.98 -1.34 0.76
C ILE A 87 18.20 -1.27 1.70
N PRO A 88 18.76 -0.06 1.93
CA PRO A 88 20.02 0.12 2.67
C PRO A 88 19.89 -0.11 4.19
N LEU A 89 18.66 -0.27 4.69
CA LEU A 89 18.35 -0.53 6.09
C LEU A 89 17.16 -1.49 6.14
N PRO A 90 17.21 -2.56 6.96
CA PRO A 90 16.06 -3.45 7.12
C PRO A 90 14.82 -2.67 7.55
N VAL A 91 13.67 -3.02 6.97
CA VAL A 91 12.40 -2.30 7.21
C VAL A 91 12.02 -2.23 8.69
N LYS A 92 12.34 -3.29 9.45
CA LYS A 92 12.12 -3.37 10.90
C LYS A 92 12.92 -2.35 11.71
N ASP A 93 14.03 -1.85 11.16
CA ASP A 93 14.97 -0.94 11.84
C ASP A 93 14.69 0.53 11.46
N ILE A 94 13.72 0.80 10.58
CA ILE A 94 13.28 2.15 10.25
C ILE A 94 12.50 2.72 11.44
N ILE A 95 12.87 3.92 11.88
CA ILE A 95 12.25 4.64 12.99
C ILE A 95 10.79 4.98 12.66
N ASP A 96 9.85 4.58 13.52
CA ASP A 96 8.40 4.75 13.32
C ASP A 96 7.73 5.72 14.31
N SER A 97 8.51 6.48 15.08
CA SER A 97 8.02 7.42 16.10
C SER A 97 7.28 8.62 15.52
N GLU A 98 7.80 9.22 14.44
CA GLU A 98 7.20 10.41 13.80
C GLU A 98 6.20 10.04 12.72
N HIS A 99 6.44 8.94 12.00
CA HIS A 99 5.57 8.46 10.93
C HIS A 99 5.53 6.93 10.96
N PRO A 100 4.35 6.30 10.85
CA PRO A 100 4.26 4.86 10.85
C PRO A 100 4.99 4.26 9.65
N VAL A 101 5.73 3.17 9.91
CA VAL A 101 6.33 2.33 8.88
C VAL A 101 5.42 1.13 8.63
N LYS A 102 4.94 0.97 7.39
CA LYS A 102 4.01 -0.10 7.02
C LYS A 102 4.42 -0.75 5.70
N VAL A 103 4.28 -2.07 5.63
CA VAL A 103 4.40 -2.84 4.40
C VAL A 103 3.20 -3.76 4.31
N GLY A 104 2.45 -3.70 3.21
CA GLY A 104 1.27 -4.53 3.01
C GLY A 104 0.06 -3.75 2.50
N ILE A 105 -1.11 -4.29 2.79
CA ILE A 105 -2.41 -3.79 2.32
C ILE A 105 -3.35 -3.59 3.50
N SER A 106 -4.16 -2.56 3.44
CA SER A 106 -5.16 -2.24 4.46
C SER A 106 -6.39 -1.64 3.80
N ASP A 107 -7.55 -2.07 4.28
CA ASP A 107 -8.82 -1.50 3.89
C ASP A 107 -9.67 -1.16 5.12
N ALA A 108 -10.46 -0.11 4.99
CA ALA A 108 -11.26 0.47 6.06
C ALA A 108 -12.49 1.17 5.48
N TYR A 109 -13.56 1.30 6.24
CA TYR A 109 -14.73 2.08 5.83
C TYR A 109 -15.10 3.12 6.88
N LEU A 110 -15.85 4.12 6.42
CA LEU A 110 -16.33 5.23 7.24
C LEU A 110 -17.81 5.04 7.58
N THR A 111 -18.15 5.26 8.84
CA THR A 111 -19.53 5.56 9.23
C THR A 111 -19.62 6.99 9.71
N ASP A 112 -20.72 7.64 9.35
CA ASP A 112 -21.02 8.99 9.79
C ASP A 112 -22.32 8.96 10.58
N LYS A 113 -22.26 9.39 11.84
CA LYS A 113 -23.43 9.44 12.72
C LYS A 113 -23.58 10.85 13.26
N PHE A 114 -24.79 11.40 13.13
CA PHE A 114 -25.18 12.62 13.80
C PHE A 114 -25.63 12.29 15.23
N HIS A 115 -24.89 12.80 16.22
CA HIS A 115 -25.22 12.61 17.62
C HIS A 115 -25.16 13.95 18.34
N TYR A 116 -26.28 14.35 18.98
CA TYR A 116 -26.41 15.64 19.69
C TYR A 116 -25.88 16.86 18.91
N HIS A 117 -26.30 17.05 17.66
CA HIS A 117 -25.88 18.15 16.78
C HIS A 117 -24.37 18.19 16.43
N VAL A 118 -23.61 17.14 16.79
CA VAL A 118 -22.21 16.97 16.38
C VAL A 118 -22.13 15.81 15.38
N ARG A 119 -21.43 16.04 14.27
CA ARG A 119 -21.17 15.04 13.23
C ARG A 119 -19.96 14.20 13.63
N ARG A 120 -20.16 12.93 13.97
CA ARG A 120 -19.08 12.01 14.37
C ARG A 120 -18.77 11.04 13.24
N LYS A 121 -17.59 11.20 12.65
CA LYS A 121 -17.02 10.23 11.70
C LYS A 121 -16.23 9.18 12.47
N THR A 122 -16.54 7.90 12.26
CA THR A 122 -15.79 6.77 12.84
C THR A 122 -15.23 5.92 11.71
N ILE A 123 -13.95 5.57 11.81
CA ILE A 123 -13.24 4.71 10.85
C ILE A 123 -13.21 3.30 11.42
N TYR A 124 -13.62 2.32 10.63
CA TYR A 124 -13.49 0.90 10.95
C TYR A 124 -12.47 0.27 10.01
N GLU A 125 -11.35 -0.22 10.54
CA GLU A 125 -10.40 -1.04 9.78
C GLU A 125 -11.07 -2.40 9.53
N TYR A 126 -11.33 -2.70 8.26
CA TYR A 126 -11.98 -3.95 7.87
C TYR A 126 -10.97 -5.09 7.90
N HIS A 127 -9.83 -4.90 7.25
CA HIS A 127 -8.78 -5.91 7.20
C HIS A 127 -7.42 -5.28 6.93
N ARG A 128 -6.37 -5.90 7.48
CA ARG A 128 -4.99 -5.50 7.27
C ARG A 128 -4.08 -6.72 7.15
N VAL A 129 -3.32 -6.76 6.07
CA VAL A 129 -2.22 -7.73 5.87
C VAL A 129 -0.92 -6.97 5.96
N SER A 130 -0.07 -7.34 6.92
CA SER A 130 1.20 -6.67 7.18
C SER A 130 2.38 -7.61 6.95
N PHE A 131 3.39 -7.11 6.24
CA PHE A 131 4.66 -7.80 6.00
C PHE A 131 5.84 -7.06 6.65
N LYS A 132 5.59 -6.09 7.56
CA LYS A 132 6.66 -5.31 8.23
C LYS A 132 7.74 -6.19 8.87
N ASN A 133 7.34 -7.35 9.39
CA ASN A 133 8.23 -8.27 10.11
C ASN A 133 8.90 -9.31 9.19
N TYR A 134 8.62 -9.31 7.90
CA TYR A 134 9.29 -10.18 6.94
C TYR A 134 10.68 -9.65 6.62
N GLU A 135 11.58 -10.56 6.23
CA GLU A 135 12.92 -10.19 5.78
C GLU A 135 12.84 -9.60 4.37
N ILE A 136 12.80 -8.26 4.29
CA ILE A 136 12.81 -7.50 3.05
C ILE A 136 14.22 -6.93 2.85
N THR A 137 14.93 -7.46 1.86
CA THR A 137 16.31 -7.05 1.51
C THR A 137 16.41 -6.68 0.03
N ASN A 138 17.61 -6.31 -0.42
CA ASN A 138 17.87 -5.99 -1.82
C ASN A 138 17.50 -7.15 -2.74
N ASN A 139 16.94 -6.82 -3.90
CA ASN A 139 16.49 -7.77 -4.92
C ASN A 139 15.42 -8.76 -4.44
N THR A 140 14.60 -8.36 -3.48
CA THR A 140 13.47 -9.16 -2.99
C THR A 140 12.18 -8.80 -3.73
N ILE A 141 11.30 -9.78 -3.91
CA ILE A 141 9.95 -9.57 -4.46
C ILE A 141 8.93 -10.22 -3.51
N LEU A 142 7.89 -9.47 -3.15
CA LEU A 142 6.71 -10.02 -2.50
C LEU A 142 5.57 -10.05 -3.52
N LYS A 143 5.04 -11.25 -3.78
CA LYS A 143 3.90 -11.45 -4.68
C LYS A 143 2.67 -11.86 -3.88
N LEU A 144 1.64 -11.04 -3.95
CA LEU A 144 0.31 -11.35 -3.45
C LEU A 144 -0.52 -11.85 -4.63
N ILE A 145 -1.03 -13.07 -4.52
CA ILE A 145 -1.84 -13.71 -5.55
C ILE A 145 -3.30 -13.51 -5.18
N ALA A 146 -4.07 -12.90 -6.07
CA ALA A 146 -5.50 -12.74 -5.86
C ALA A 146 -6.19 -14.11 -5.84
N LEU A 147 -6.96 -14.37 -4.79
CA LEU A 147 -7.85 -15.53 -4.78
C LEU A 147 -9.04 -15.27 -5.70
N PRO A 148 -9.65 -16.33 -6.26
CA PRO A 148 -10.84 -16.19 -7.08
C PRO A 148 -11.94 -15.39 -6.35
N THR A 149 -12.57 -14.47 -7.06
CA THR A 149 -13.70 -13.70 -6.54
C THR A 149 -14.93 -13.95 -7.38
N CYS A 150 -16.11 -13.76 -6.80
CA CYS A 150 -17.37 -13.98 -7.50
C CYS A 150 -17.52 -13.19 -8.81
N LEU A 151 -16.88 -12.02 -8.92
CA LEU A 151 -16.89 -11.19 -10.13
C LEU A 151 -16.17 -11.82 -11.32
N GLN A 152 -15.38 -12.88 -11.10
CA GLN A 152 -14.68 -13.62 -12.16
C GLN A 152 -15.54 -14.73 -12.78
N TYR A 153 -16.74 -14.99 -12.27
CA TYR A 153 -17.62 -16.04 -12.74
C TYR A 153 -18.83 -15.46 -13.50
N ASP A 154 -19.24 -16.16 -14.57
CA ASP A 154 -20.34 -15.71 -15.44
C ASP A 154 -21.75 -16.04 -14.90
N SER A 155 -21.85 -16.79 -13.80
CA SER A 155 -23.15 -17.17 -13.24
C SER A 155 -23.14 -17.16 -11.71
N CYS A 156 -24.30 -16.84 -11.13
CA CYS A 156 -24.50 -16.90 -9.68
C CYS A 156 -24.26 -18.32 -9.14
N GLN A 157 -24.66 -19.37 -9.88
CA GLN A 157 -24.48 -20.75 -9.47
C GLN A 157 -22.99 -21.15 -9.42
N SER A 158 -22.18 -20.71 -10.38
CA SER A 158 -20.73 -20.98 -10.38
C SER A 158 -20.01 -20.17 -9.30
N CYS A 159 -20.37 -18.91 -9.08
CA CYS A 159 -19.86 -18.12 -7.96
C CYS A 159 -20.27 -18.70 -6.60
N ALA A 160 -21.50 -19.18 -6.42
CA ALA A 160 -21.95 -19.70 -5.12
C ALA A 160 -21.30 -21.04 -4.75
N ASN A 161 -21.00 -21.88 -5.75
CA ASN A 161 -20.46 -23.23 -5.54
C ASN A 161 -18.95 -23.34 -5.81
N HIS A 162 -18.24 -22.22 -6.05
CA HIS A 162 -16.80 -22.29 -6.19
C HIS A 162 -16.12 -22.65 -4.87
N GLU A 163 -14.99 -23.34 -4.94
CA GLU A 163 -14.16 -23.59 -3.77
C GLU A 163 -13.63 -22.27 -3.23
N THR A 164 -14.31 -21.77 -2.21
CA THR A 164 -13.84 -20.60 -1.49
C THR A 164 -12.66 -21.03 -0.63
N GLY A 165 -11.48 -20.42 -0.81
CA GLY A 165 -10.29 -20.70 0.01
C GLY A 165 -10.41 -20.28 1.49
N PHE A 166 -11.59 -19.82 1.93
CA PHE A 166 -11.89 -19.54 3.33
C PHE A 166 -12.05 -20.87 4.08
N LYS A 167 -11.01 -21.27 4.80
CA LYS A 167 -11.11 -22.29 5.85
C LYS A 167 -11.63 -21.67 7.15
#